data_AF-A0A942I9B9-F1
#
_entry.id   AF-A0A942I9B9-F1
#
_cell.length_a   1.000
_cell.length_b   1.000
_cell.length_c   1.000
_cell.angle_alpha   90.00
_cell.angle_beta   90.00
_cell.angle_gamma   90.00
#
_symmetry.space_group_name_H-M   'P 1'
#
loop_
_entity.id
_entity.type
_entity.pdbx_description
1 polymer ?
#
loop_
_entity_poly.entity_id
_entity_poly.type
_entity_poly.pdbx_seq_one_letter_code
_entity_poly.pdbx_strand_id
1 'polypeptide(L)'
;MRKKKNRVLPVIIVFLLTILSLGAGCAEGNQARLDELQQEVTSLRTEKETLQGQITALETEAAELRQGQEIKRIPKDGWEQYFPEGAESTLKGESTARVRELLGEPPFLIRSIAVNPEFSREIWIFTPFDQDPTGLYLFFKGGKLDSAELNEFNGLPGSDLLNRPGFWTQ
;
A
#
# COMPACT_ATOMS: atom_id res chain seq x y z
N MET A 1 23.77 -96.36 1.38
CA MET A 1 22.59 -95.54 1.76
C MET A 1 22.94 -94.05 1.59
N ARG A 2 22.22 -93.35 0.71
CA ARG A 2 22.35 -91.90 0.46
C ARG A 2 21.70 -91.11 1.61
N LYS A 3 22.35 -90.08 2.16
CA LYS A 3 21.65 -88.92 2.77
C LYS A 3 22.36 -87.60 2.41
N LYS A 4 21.52 -86.66 1.99
CA LYS A 4 21.78 -85.40 1.27
C LYS A 4 22.53 -84.40 2.16
N LYS A 5 23.55 -83.73 1.62
CA LYS A 5 24.21 -82.55 2.22
C LYS A 5 23.31 -81.32 2.06
N ASN A 6 22.98 -80.68 3.20
CA ASN A 6 22.16 -79.49 3.31
C ASN A 6 22.79 -78.29 2.57
N ARG A 7 22.14 -77.82 1.50
CA ARG A 7 22.45 -76.58 0.76
C ARG A 7 21.57 -75.41 1.25
N VAL A 8 21.57 -75.12 2.55
CA VAL A 8 20.68 -74.09 3.12
C VAL A 8 21.43 -72.81 3.54
N LEU A 9 22.76 -72.87 3.66
CA LEU A 9 23.57 -71.72 4.13
C LEU A 9 23.68 -70.52 3.16
N PRO A 10 23.70 -70.64 1.81
CA PRO A 10 23.94 -69.47 0.96
C PRO A 10 22.69 -68.60 0.73
N VAL A 11 21.49 -69.13 0.94
CA VAL A 11 20.23 -68.40 0.66
C VAL A 11 19.90 -67.38 1.75
N ILE A 12 20.21 -67.69 3.01
CA ILE A 12 19.91 -66.81 4.15
C ILE A 12 20.81 -65.56 4.14
N ILE A 13 22.07 -65.68 3.71
CA ILE A 13 23.02 -64.56 3.65
C ILE A 13 22.66 -63.57 2.53
N VAL A 14 22.22 -64.06 1.36
CA VAL A 14 21.80 -63.20 0.23
C VAL A 14 20.50 -62.46 0.55
N PHE A 15 19.58 -63.08 1.30
CA PHE A 15 18.33 -62.46 1.72
C PHE A 15 18.53 -61.37 2.80
N LEU A 16 19.51 -61.56 3.70
CA LEU A 16 19.88 -60.54 4.70
C LEU A 16 20.57 -59.31 4.08
N LEU A 17 21.38 -59.50 3.03
CA LEU A 17 22.05 -58.41 2.31
C LEU A 17 21.10 -57.56 1.45
N THR A 18 20.03 -58.14 0.93
CA THR A 18 19.04 -57.42 0.11
C THR A 18 18.07 -56.58 0.94
N ILE A 19 17.72 -57.03 2.16
CA ILE A 19 16.85 -56.25 3.08
C ILE A 19 17.57 -55.00 3.61
N LEU A 20 18.89 -55.07 3.82
CA LEU A 20 19.70 -53.91 4.21
C LEU A 20 19.84 -52.86 3.08
N SER A 21 19.84 -53.29 1.81
CA SER A 21 19.92 -52.35 0.67
C SER A 21 18.60 -51.64 0.36
N LEU A 22 17.45 -52.20 0.75
CA LEU A 22 16.13 -51.63 0.46
C LEU A 22 15.71 -50.55 1.48
N GLY A 23 16.22 -50.62 2.71
CA GLY A 23 15.99 -49.61 3.76
C GLY A 23 16.81 -48.33 3.60
N ALA A 24 18.00 -48.41 2.98
CA ALA A 24 18.89 -47.26 2.78
C ALA A 24 18.32 -46.24 1.76
N GLY A 25 17.78 -46.72 0.63
CA GLY A 25 17.27 -45.83 -0.42
C GLY A 25 16.01 -45.04 -0.05
N CYS A 26 15.17 -45.53 0.88
CA CYS A 26 14.01 -44.79 1.38
C CYS A 26 14.38 -43.77 2.48
N ALA A 27 15.45 -44.00 3.23
CA ALA A 27 15.94 -43.06 4.24
C ALA A 27 16.62 -41.85 3.58
N GLU A 28 17.41 -42.06 2.53
CA GLU A 28 18.12 -41.00 1.80
C GLU A 28 17.17 -40.03 1.10
N GLY A 29 16.10 -40.52 0.46
CA GLY A 29 15.12 -39.65 -0.22
C GLY A 29 14.30 -38.78 0.74
N ASN A 30 14.00 -39.29 1.94
CA ASN A 30 13.33 -38.52 2.97
C ASN A 30 14.27 -37.51 3.63
N GLN A 31 15.56 -37.87 3.81
CA GLN A 31 16.57 -36.98 4.36
C GLN A 31 16.82 -35.77 3.43
N ALA A 32 16.96 -36.01 2.12
CA ALA A 32 17.16 -34.95 1.13
C ALA A 32 15.99 -33.95 1.08
N ARG A 33 14.75 -34.45 1.19
CA ARG A 33 13.55 -33.60 1.29
C ARG A 33 13.51 -32.79 2.58
N LEU A 34 13.99 -33.37 3.68
CA LEU A 34 14.07 -32.70 4.97
C LEU A 34 15.08 -31.55 4.92
N ASP A 35 16.23 -31.78 4.29
CA ASP A 35 17.25 -30.77 4.07
C ASP A 35 16.75 -29.64 3.15
N GLU A 36 16.02 -29.97 2.07
CA GLU A 36 15.40 -29.01 1.16
C GLU A 36 14.35 -28.14 1.87
N LEU A 37 13.43 -28.76 2.62
CA LEU A 37 12.43 -28.03 3.42
C LEU A 37 13.10 -27.15 4.48
N GLN A 38 14.18 -27.61 5.09
CA GLN A 38 14.90 -26.85 6.09
C GLN A 38 15.60 -25.63 5.48
N GLN A 39 16.14 -25.77 4.26
CA GLN A 39 16.69 -24.66 3.48
C GLN A 39 15.61 -23.67 3.03
N GLU A 40 14.43 -24.14 2.64
CA GLU A 40 13.30 -23.27 2.29
C GLU A 40 12.82 -22.49 3.52
N VAL A 41 12.68 -23.15 4.68
CA VAL A 41 12.29 -22.50 5.94
C VAL A 41 13.29 -21.44 6.38
N THR A 42 14.60 -21.68 6.22
CA THR A 42 15.60 -20.64 6.55
C THR A 42 15.53 -19.47 5.57
N SER A 43 15.38 -19.73 4.26
CA SER A 43 15.20 -18.70 3.25
C SER A 43 13.98 -17.82 3.55
N LEU A 44 12.82 -18.44 3.82
CA LEU A 44 11.58 -17.73 4.14
C LEU A 44 11.69 -16.91 5.42
N ARG A 45 12.46 -17.38 6.42
CA ARG A 45 12.72 -16.61 7.64
C ARG A 45 13.53 -15.36 7.35
N THR A 46 14.59 -15.47 6.54
CA THR A 46 15.42 -14.32 6.16
C THR A 46 14.63 -13.30 5.32
N GLU A 47 13.79 -13.79 4.40
CA GLU A 47 12.89 -12.91 3.62
C GLU A 47 11.89 -12.20 4.53
N LYS A 48 11.28 -12.92 5.47
CA LYS A 48 10.37 -12.33 6.46
C LYS A 48 11.05 -11.24 7.29
N GLU A 49 12.27 -11.49 7.79
CA GLU A 49 13.03 -10.49 8.55
C GLU A 49 13.34 -9.25 7.70
N THR A 50 13.70 -9.46 6.43
CA THR A 50 13.95 -8.36 5.48
C THR A 50 12.70 -7.52 5.25
N LEU A 51 11.56 -8.17 4.99
CA LEU A 51 10.27 -7.48 4.79
C LEU A 51 9.82 -6.75 6.06
N GLN A 52 10.01 -7.33 7.24
CA GLN A 52 9.72 -6.65 8.51
C GLN A 52 10.60 -5.41 8.71
N GLY A 53 11.88 -5.48 8.34
CA GLY A 53 12.77 -4.33 8.32
C GLY A 53 12.28 -3.22 7.39
N GLN A 54 11.88 -3.58 6.16
CA GLN A 54 11.33 -2.64 5.18
C GLN A 54 10.03 -1.98 5.66
N ILE A 55 9.10 -2.76 6.27
CA ILE A 55 7.86 -2.23 6.83
C ILE A 55 8.17 -1.20 7.93
N THR A 56 9.08 -1.54 8.85
CA THR A 56 9.45 -0.64 9.96
C THR A 56 10.07 0.67 9.45
N ALA A 57 10.89 0.59 8.41
CA ALA A 57 11.48 1.78 7.79
C ALA A 57 10.40 2.67 7.13
N LEU A 58 9.48 2.07 6.36
CA LEU A 58 8.37 2.79 5.75
C LEU A 58 7.40 3.40 6.78
N GLU A 59 7.14 2.69 7.88
CA GLU A 59 6.34 3.22 8.98
C GLU A 59 6.99 4.43 9.65
N THR A 60 8.32 4.40 9.82
CA THR A 60 9.10 5.52 10.37
C THR A 60 9.07 6.72 9.43
N GLU A 61 9.33 6.51 8.14
CA GLU A 61 9.25 7.55 7.11
C GLU A 61 7.83 8.16 7.04
N ALA A 62 6.79 7.33 7.08
CA ALA A 62 5.41 7.80 7.12
C ALA A 62 5.09 8.60 8.39
N ALA A 63 5.68 8.25 9.54
CA ALA A 63 5.50 9.00 10.78
C ALA A 63 6.17 10.37 10.72
N GLU A 64 7.37 10.46 10.15
CA GLU A 64 8.09 11.73 9.94
C GLU A 64 7.33 12.65 8.98
N LEU A 65 6.83 12.11 7.87
CA LEU A 65 5.99 12.85 6.91
C LEU A 65 4.71 13.41 7.56
N ARG A 66 4.11 12.68 8.50
CA ARG A 66 2.93 13.14 9.26
C ARG A 66 3.26 14.27 10.25
N GLN A 67 4.45 14.27 10.84
CA GLN A 67 4.86 15.31 11.80
C GLN A 67 5.21 16.65 11.13
N GLY A 68 5.62 16.64 9.86
CA GLY A 68 5.92 17.86 9.10
C GLY A 68 4.70 18.55 8.46
N GLN A 69 3.52 17.93 8.52
CA GLN A 69 2.31 18.40 7.86
C GLN A 69 1.45 19.22 8.82
N GLU A 70 1.82 20.49 8.99
CA GLU A 70 1.04 21.43 9.79
C GLU A 70 -0.28 21.77 9.05
N ILE A 71 -1.41 21.37 9.64
CA ILE A 71 -2.74 21.75 9.15
C ILE A 71 -2.93 23.24 9.39
N LYS A 72 -2.97 24.03 8.31
CA LYS A 72 -3.16 25.48 8.38
C LYS A 72 -4.45 25.87 7.68
N ARG A 73 -5.19 26.78 8.32
CA ARG A 73 -6.41 27.34 7.74
C ARG A 73 -6.13 28.06 6.42
N ILE A 74 -5.02 28.78 6.37
CA ILE A 74 -4.55 29.55 5.23
C ILE A 74 -3.54 28.67 4.46
N PRO A 75 -3.60 28.63 3.12
CA PRO A 75 -2.58 27.96 2.33
C PRO A 75 -1.19 28.56 2.58
N LYS A 76 -0.13 27.87 2.14
CA LYS A 76 1.23 28.42 2.18
C LYS A 76 1.33 29.75 1.43
N ASP A 77 2.29 30.58 1.85
CA ASP A 77 2.54 31.90 1.26
C ASP A 77 2.73 31.84 -0.26
N GLY A 78 2.10 32.78 -0.97
CA GLY A 78 2.17 32.87 -2.43
C GLY A 78 1.26 31.89 -3.17
N TRP A 79 0.27 31.29 -2.50
CA TRP A 79 -0.71 30.41 -3.13
C TRP A 79 -1.52 31.09 -4.24
N GLU A 80 -1.71 32.41 -4.15
CA GLU A 80 -2.54 33.22 -5.06
C GLU A 80 -2.05 33.11 -6.52
N GLN A 81 -0.75 32.92 -6.73
CA GLN A 81 -0.17 32.77 -8.07
C GLN A 81 -0.76 31.59 -8.86
N TYR A 82 -1.31 30.61 -8.15
CA TYR A 82 -1.90 29.40 -8.74
C TYR A 82 -3.39 29.56 -9.09
N PHE A 83 -4.01 30.67 -8.67
CA PHE A 83 -5.44 30.96 -8.85
C PHE A 83 -5.62 32.38 -9.42
N PRO A 84 -5.19 32.62 -10.67
CA PRO A 84 -5.37 33.92 -11.32
C PRO A 84 -6.86 34.28 -11.45
N GLU A 85 -7.19 35.54 -11.20
CA GLU A 85 -8.57 36.04 -11.27
C GLU A 85 -9.15 35.89 -12.69
N GLY A 86 -10.34 35.30 -12.80
CA GLY A 86 -11.03 35.11 -14.08
C GLY A 86 -10.43 34.04 -15.00
N ALA A 87 -9.46 33.25 -14.53
CA ALA A 87 -8.84 32.16 -15.29
C ALA A 87 -8.85 30.83 -14.51
N GLU A 88 -8.59 29.72 -15.22
CA GLU A 88 -8.45 28.42 -14.57
C GLU A 88 -7.18 28.36 -13.73
N SER A 89 -7.23 27.57 -12.64
CA SER A 89 -6.04 27.33 -11.81
C SER A 89 -4.91 26.71 -12.62
N THR A 90 -3.69 27.19 -12.40
CA THR A 90 -2.49 26.61 -13.00
C THR A 90 -2.14 25.23 -12.44
N LEU A 91 -2.82 24.79 -11.38
CA LEU A 91 -2.66 23.47 -10.77
C LEU A 91 -3.61 22.42 -11.34
N LYS A 92 -4.46 22.77 -12.31
CA LYS A 92 -5.40 21.82 -12.90
C LYS A 92 -4.66 20.62 -13.49
N GLY A 93 -5.10 19.41 -13.12
CA GLY A 93 -4.48 18.14 -13.48
C GLY A 93 -3.34 17.69 -12.55
N GLU A 94 -2.87 18.55 -11.64
CA GLU A 94 -1.82 18.19 -10.68
C GLU A 94 -2.32 17.17 -9.66
N SER A 95 -1.38 16.34 -9.19
CA SER A 95 -1.67 15.34 -8.16
C SER A 95 -1.98 15.99 -6.81
N THR A 96 -2.77 15.31 -5.97
CA THR A 96 -3.00 15.72 -4.58
C THR A 96 -1.69 15.90 -3.81
N ALA A 97 -0.69 15.05 -4.03
CA ALA A 97 0.63 15.19 -3.41
C ALA A 97 1.32 16.50 -3.77
N ARG A 98 1.31 16.87 -5.07
CA ARG A 98 1.90 18.12 -5.54
C ARG A 98 1.14 19.34 -5.03
N VAL A 99 -0.20 19.31 -5.06
CA VAL A 99 -1.02 20.41 -4.54
C VAL A 99 -0.79 20.62 -3.04
N ARG A 100 -0.68 19.55 -2.25
CA ARG A 100 -0.33 19.59 -0.82
C ARG A 100 1.07 20.14 -0.56
N GLU A 101 2.04 19.81 -1.38
CA GLU A 101 3.39 20.37 -1.27
C GLU A 101 3.36 21.89 -1.43
N LEU A 102 2.59 22.38 -2.40
CA LEU A 102 2.49 23.81 -2.74
C LEU A 102 1.60 24.60 -1.79
N LEU A 103 0.48 24.04 -1.36
CA LEU A 103 -0.55 24.74 -0.59
C LEU A 103 -0.56 24.38 0.91
N GLY A 104 0.02 23.26 1.30
CA GLY A 104 -0.06 22.71 2.66
C GLY A 104 -1.23 21.74 2.85
N GLU A 105 -1.43 21.30 4.09
CA GLU A 105 -2.58 20.45 4.43
C GLU A 105 -3.85 21.28 4.64
N PRO A 106 -4.96 20.90 3.99
CA PRO A 106 -6.22 21.61 4.19
C PRO A 106 -6.81 21.35 5.58
N PRO A 107 -7.44 22.36 6.20
CA PRO A 107 -8.16 22.20 7.47
C PRO A 107 -9.42 21.34 7.33
N PHE A 108 -10.03 21.34 6.14
CA PHE A 108 -11.21 20.52 5.85
C PHE A 108 -10.98 19.68 4.60
N LEU A 109 -11.25 18.38 4.75
CA LEU A 109 -11.11 17.38 3.71
C LEU A 109 -12.38 16.52 3.69
N ILE A 110 -13.05 16.50 2.54
CA ILE A 110 -14.17 15.59 2.26
C ILE A 110 -13.69 14.61 1.22
N ARG A 111 -13.87 13.31 1.46
CA ARG A 111 -13.43 12.26 0.53
C ARG A 111 -14.51 11.21 0.31
N SER A 112 -14.63 10.76 -0.93
CA SER A 112 -15.35 9.56 -1.33
C SER A 112 -14.37 8.64 -2.03
N ILE A 113 -14.06 7.52 -1.39
CA ILE A 113 -13.07 6.55 -1.89
C ILE A 113 -13.81 5.44 -2.62
N ALA A 114 -13.46 5.23 -3.88
CA ALA A 114 -13.98 4.14 -4.70
C ALA A 114 -12.96 2.99 -4.81
N VAL A 115 -13.45 1.81 -5.16
CA VAL A 115 -12.59 0.63 -5.40
C VAL A 115 -11.62 0.88 -6.56
N ASN A 116 -12.09 1.50 -7.65
CA ASN A 116 -11.22 2.03 -8.68
C ASN A 116 -10.80 3.46 -8.28
N PRO A 117 -9.50 3.72 -8.06
CA PRO A 117 -9.00 5.03 -7.66
C PRO A 117 -9.43 6.18 -8.57
N GLU A 118 -9.61 5.95 -9.87
CA GLU A 118 -10.01 6.98 -10.84
C GLU A 118 -11.38 7.60 -10.54
N PHE A 119 -12.26 6.87 -9.85
CA PHE A 119 -13.58 7.37 -9.44
C PHE A 119 -13.58 7.96 -8.01
N SER A 120 -12.44 7.97 -7.34
CA SER A 120 -12.32 8.61 -6.03
C SER A 120 -12.38 10.12 -6.17
N ARG A 121 -13.02 10.76 -5.21
CA ARG A 121 -13.30 12.20 -5.23
C ARG A 121 -12.90 12.83 -3.91
N GLU A 122 -12.31 14.00 -3.98
CA GLU A 122 -11.94 14.77 -2.79
C GLU A 122 -12.31 16.24 -2.96
N ILE A 123 -12.71 16.89 -1.87
CA ILE A 123 -12.84 18.34 -1.79
C ILE A 123 -11.96 18.81 -0.64
N TRP A 124 -11.04 19.71 -0.96
CA TRP A 124 -10.19 20.36 0.04
C TRP A 124 -10.66 21.80 0.17
N ILE A 125 -10.70 22.31 1.40
CA ILE A 125 -11.19 23.65 1.68
C ILE A 125 -10.18 24.36 2.57
N PHE A 126 -9.67 25.49 2.11
CA PHE A 126 -8.92 26.46 2.91
C PHE A 126 -9.78 27.70 3.17
N THR A 127 -9.48 28.44 4.24
CA THR A 127 -10.04 29.76 4.52
C THR A 127 -8.91 30.77 4.47
N PRO A 128 -8.50 31.22 3.26
CA PRO A 128 -7.30 32.03 3.07
C PRO A 128 -7.36 33.43 3.69
N PHE A 129 -8.56 33.91 4.03
CA PHE A 129 -8.76 35.25 4.56
C PHE A 129 -9.31 35.21 5.99
N ASP A 130 -8.75 36.03 6.89
CA ASP A 130 -9.13 36.03 8.30
C ASP A 130 -10.45 36.77 8.58
N GLN A 131 -10.76 37.80 7.78
CA GLN A 131 -11.92 38.68 7.97
C GLN A 131 -13.01 38.51 6.90
N ASP A 132 -12.79 37.61 5.94
CA ASP A 132 -13.69 37.33 4.85
C ASP A 132 -14.07 35.85 4.90
N PRO A 133 -15.38 35.50 4.86
CA PRO A 133 -15.81 34.11 4.82
C PRO A 133 -15.40 33.38 3.53
N THR A 134 -14.70 33.98 2.58
CA THR A 134 -14.27 33.32 1.35
C THR A 134 -13.38 32.10 1.62
N GLY A 135 -13.82 30.95 1.12
CA GLY A 135 -13.10 29.69 1.09
C GLY A 135 -12.49 29.42 -0.28
N LEU A 136 -11.30 28.82 -0.29
CA LEU A 136 -10.68 28.23 -1.47
C LEU A 136 -11.05 26.74 -1.53
N TYR A 137 -11.87 26.38 -2.51
CA TYR A 137 -12.31 25.02 -2.75
C TYR A 137 -11.51 24.38 -3.87
N LEU A 138 -10.96 23.20 -3.60
CA LEU A 138 -10.22 22.40 -4.56
C LEU A 138 -10.93 21.07 -4.74
N PHE A 139 -11.33 20.77 -5.97
CA PHE A 139 -12.09 19.58 -6.32
C PHE A 139 -11.18 18.60 -7.04
N PHE A 140 -11.05 17.40 -6.51
CA PHE A 140 -10.20 16.35 -7.07
C PHE A 140 -11.04 15.17 -7.57
N LYS A 141 -10.60 14.61 -8.71
CA LYS A 141 -11.08 13.35 -9.27
C LYS A 141 -9.88 12.46 -9.59
N GLY A 142 -9.93 11.20 -9.19
CA GLY A 142 -8.84 10.27 -9.46
C GLY A 142 -7.49 10.69 -8.90
N GLY A 143 -7.48 11.45 -7.80
CA GLY A 143 -6.26 12.00 -7.19
C GLY A 143 -5.64 13.18 -7.94
N LYS A 144 -6.34 13.79 -8.90
CA LYS A 144 -5.89 14.97 -9.65
C LYS A 144 -6.86 16.14 -9.48
N LEU A 145 -6.34 17.37 -9.47
CA LEU A 145 -7.17 18.57 -9.38
C LEU A 145 -7.99 18.72 -10.67
N ASP A 146 -9.32 18.69 -10.54
CA ASP A 146 -10.27 18.86 -11.64
C ASP A 146 -10.64 20.34 -11.82
N SER A 147 -10.96 21.01 -10.71
CA SER A 147 -11.33 22.42 -10.68
C SER A 147 -11.02 23.06 -9.34
N ALA A 148 -10.94 24.38 -9.32
CA ALA A 148 -10.83 25.16 -8.10
C ALA A 148 -11.68 26.42 -8.20
N GLU A 149 -12.20 26.90 -7.07
CA GLU A 149 -12.97 28.13 -7.01
C GLU A 149 -12.80 28.83 -5.65
N LEU A 150 -12.90 30.16 -5.67
CA LEU A 150 -13.05 30.98 -4.48
C LEU A 150 -14.54 31.32 -4.34
N ASN A 151 -15.13 30.97 -3.20
CA ASN A 151 -16.53 31.24 -2.93
C ASN A 151 -16.78 31.40 -1.43
N GLU A 152 -17.90 31.94 -1.01
CA GLU A 152 -18.24 32.12 0.39
C GLU A 152 -18.35 30.76 1.12
N PHE A 153 -17.58 30.61 2.20
CA PHE A 153 -17.61 29.45 3.08
C PHE A 153 -18.65 29.61 4.19
N ASN A 154 -19.83 29.04 3.92
CA ASN A 154 -20.96 29.00 4.86
C ASN A 154 -20.99 27.73 5.73
N GLY A 155 -19.87 27.00 5.83
CA GLY A 155 -19.77 25.71 6.52
C GLY A 155 -20.14 24.50 5.66
N LEU A 156 -20.21 23.32 6.29
CA LEU A 156 -20.51 22.04 5.61
C LEU A 156 -22.01 21.66 5.59
N PRO A 157 -22.81 21.85 6.66
CA PRO A 157 -24.22 21.48 6.67
C PRO A 157 -25.03 22.29 5.66
N GLY A 158 -25.72 21.60 4.74
CA GLY A 158 -26.55 22.26 3.73
C GLY A 158 -25.77 22.98 2.62
N SER A 159 -24.45 22.81 2.55
CA SER A 159 -23.63 23.40 1.50
C SER A 159 -23.95 22.80 0.12
N ASP A 160 -24.05 23.65 -0.90
CA ASP A 160 -24.21 23.23 -2.30
C ASP A 160 -23.03 22.38 -2.80
N LEU A 161 -21.93 22.31 -2.05
CA LEU A 161 -20.75 21.47 -2.29
C LEU A 161 -21.11 19.98 -2.45
N LEU A 162 -22.03 19.48 -1.62
CA LEU A 162 -22.48 18.08 -1.68
C LEU A 162 -23.52 17.85 -2.79
N ASN A 163 -24.14 18.92 -3.28
CA ASN A 163 -25.17 18.88 -4.30
C ASN A 163 -24.65 19.27 -5.70
N ARG A 164 -23.35 19.56 -5.85
CA ARG A 164 -22.75 20.02 -7.11
C ARG A 164 -23.02 19.00 -8.23
N PRO A 165 -23.86 19.34 -9.24
CA PRO A 165 -24.22 18.40 -10.30
C PRO A 165 -22.98 17.99 -11.09
N GLY A 166 -22.84 16.69 -11.35
CA GLY A 166 -21.75 16.15 -12.18
C GLY A 166 -20.39 16.02 -11.48
N PHE A 167 -20.22 16.52 -10.26
CA PHE A 167 -19.03 16.20 -9.48
C PHE A 167 -19.16 14.81 -8.84
N TRP A 168 -20.23 14.55 -8.08
CA TRP A 168 -20.40 13.32 -7.30
C TRP A 168 -21.00 12.12 -8.05
N THR A 169 -21.79 12.37 -9.11
CA THR A 169 -22.71 11.37 -9.70
C THR A 169 -22.30 10.83 -11.07
N GLN A 170 -21.00 10.73 -11.37
CA GLN A 170 -20.50 10.05 -12.58
C GLN A 170 -19.99 8.64 -12.30
#